data_AF-A0A7K5BHK6-F1
#
_entry.id   AF-A0A7K5BHK6-F1
#
_cell.length_a   1.000
_cell.length_b   1.000
_cell.length_c   1.000
_cell.angle_alpha   90.00
_cell.angle_beta   90.00
_cell.angle_gamma   90.00
#
_symmetry.space_group_name_H-M   'P 1'
#
loop_
_entity.id
_entity.type
_entity.pdbx_description
1 polymer ?
#
loop_
_entity_poly.entity_id
_entity_poly.type
_entity_poly.pdbx_seq_one_letter_code
_entity_poly.pdbx_strand_id
1 'polypeptide(L)'
;ASNTADTLFQEVLGRKDKADSTRNALNVLQRFKFLFNLPLNIERNIQKGDYDVVINDYEKAKSLFGKTEVQVFKKYYAEVETRIEALRELLLDKLLETPSTLHDQKRYIRYLSDLHAPGDPAWQCIGAQHQWILQLMHNCKESYVKEQKGSNSLLHSPMLDLESDVRPSPIGHLGQTASLKRGSSFQSGRDDAWRYKAPQQVVFVEKLTKLVVSQLPNFWKLWISYVNGSLFSETAEKSGQMERSKKNARQRQNDFKKMIQEVMHSLVKLIRGALLPFSLREGELRQYGGWEMKSELSGQWLTHVIQTVRLSSESLTALEIPNDMLQIIQDLILDLRVRCIIVTLQHTAEDIKRLAEKEDWVVDNEGLTSLPSQFEQCIIHSLQSLKTVLDCKPGEASVFQQQKTQEDVCQLSIGIMQVFIDCLEQLSTKPDGDIDTSHLSVDVSSPDLFGSIHEDSSLSSEQRLLIALSNCRYLERHTFLNIAEHFEKHGFQGVDKITQVSMESLKELDQRLFEMYIEFKADPIVGSLEPGIYAGYFDWKDCLVPTG
;
A
#
# COMPACT_ATOMS: atom_id res chain seq x y z
N ALA A 1 76.80 -2.24 80.87
CA ALA A 1 77.25 -2.08 79.47
C ALA A 1 76.44 -2.93 78.47
N SER A 2 75.94 -4.13 78.83
CA SER A 2 75.21 -5.02 77.90
C SER A 2 73.75 -4.59 77.60
N ASN A 3 72.96 -4.18 78.60
CA ASN A 3 71.55 -3.78 78.37
C ASN A 3 71.37 -2.56 77.45
N THR A 4 72.35 -1.64 77.41
CA THR A 4 72.33 -0.43 76.57
C THR A 4 72.68 -0.75 75.11
N ALA A 5 73.51 -1.78 74.89
CA ALA A 5 73.86 -2.24 73.56
C ALA A 5 72.68 -2.98 72.91
N ASP A 6 71.96 -3.83 73.65
CA ASP A 6 70.80 -4.56 73.13
C ASP A 6 69.63 -3.63 72.74
N THR A 7 69.42 -2.54 73.49
CA THR A 7 68.43 -1.52 73.14
C THR A 7 68.83 -0.72 71.90
N LEU A 8 70.12 -0.36 71.78
CA LEU A 8 70.65 0.28 70.57
C LEU A 8 70.58 -0.64 69.34
N PHE A 9 70.89 -1.93 69.50
CA PHE A 9 70.78 -2.92 68.42
C PHE A 9 69.32 -3.16 68.01
N GLN A 10 68.38 -3.25 68.95
CA GLN A 10 66.94 -3.32 68.64
C GLN A 10 66.44 -2.06 67.93
N GLU A 11 66.90 -0.87 68.33
CA GLU A 11 66.55 0.36 67.62
C GLU A 11 67.13 0.40 66.20
N VAL A 12 68.39 -0.02 66.01
CA VAL A 12 69.04 -0.04 64.69
C VAL A 12 68.42 -1.11 63.79
N LEU A 13 68.11 -2.29 64.32
CA LEU A 13 67.39 -3.36 63.61
C LEU A 13 65.97 -2.89 63.26
N GLY A 14 65.26 -2.24 64.17
CA GLY A 14 63.94 -1.67 63.89
C GLY A 14 63.99 -0.56 62.82
N ARG A 15 65.02 0.30 62.84
CA ARG A 15 65.23 1.31 61.79
C ARG A 15 65.59 0.67 60.44
N LYS A 16 66.41 -0.39 60.44
CA LYS A 16 66.74 -1.17 59.25
C LYS A 16 65.52 -1.87 58.67
N ASP A 17 64.72 -2.56 59.50
CA ASP A 17 63.50 -3.23 59.07
C ASP A 17 62.47 -2.23 58.52
N LYS A 18 62.38 -1.04 59.12
CA LYS A 18 61.52 0.04 58.61
C LYS A 18 62.01 0.58 57.27
N ALA A 19 63.32 0.76 57.11
CA ALA A 19 63.92 1.18 55.85
C ALA A 19 63.78 0.10 54.75
N ASP A 20 64.00 -1.17 55.09
CA ASP A 20 63.87 -2.31 54.18
C ASP A 20 62.41 -2.54 53.79
N SER A 21 61.47 -2.40 54.73
CA SER A 21 60.02 -2.45 54.45
C SER A 21 59.59 -1.29 53.54
N THR A 22 60.06 -0.07 53.80
CA THR A 22 59.79 1.09 52.94
C THR A 22 60.38 0.89 51.54
N ARG A 23 61.61 0.37 51.44
CA ARG A 23 62.27 0.05 50.17
C ARG A 23 61.52 -1.03 49.40
N ASN A 24 61.03 -2.06 50.09
CA ASN A 24 60.27 -3.14 49.50
C ASN A 24 58.90 -2.65 48.99
N ALA A 25 58.19 -1.83 49.77
CA ALA A 25 56.94 -1.19 49.36
C ALA A 25 57.14 -0.32 48.11
N LEU A 26 58.22 0.46 48.06
CA LEU A 26 58.54 1.34 46.93
C LEU A 26 58.90 0.54 45.67
N ASN A 27 59.61 -0.57 45.82
CA ASN A 27 59.93 -1.48 44.72
C ASN A 27 58.68 -2.18 44.17
N VAL A 28 57.75 -2.60 45.04
CA VAL A 28 56.44 -3.15 44.66
C VAL A 28 55.61 -2.09 43.92
N LEU A 29 55.54 -0.85 44.41
CA LEU A 29 54.86 0.25 43.74
C LEU A 29 55.44 0.58 42.36
N GLN A 30 56.77 0.54 42.20
CA GLN A 30 57.42 0.74 40.91
C GLN A 30 57.18 -0.42 39.94
N ARG A 31 57.29 -1.68 40.42
CA ARG A 31 57.12 -2.87 39.60
C ARG A 31 55.66 -3.09 39.16
N PHE A 32 54.70 -2.71 40.01
CA PHE A 32 53.27 -2.84 39.74
C PHE A 32 52.57 -1.50 39.49
N LYS A 33 53.34 -0.46 39.10
CA LYS A 33 52.84 0.88 38.77
C LYS A 33 51.68 0.85 37.77
N PHE A 34 51.70 -0.11 36.85
CA PHE A 34 50.61 -0.33 35.88
C PHE A 34 49.29 -0.64 36.58
N LEU A 35 49.24 -1.63 37.49
CA LEU A 35 48.02 -2.04 38.18
C LEU A 35 47.43 -0.92 39.03
N PHE A 36 48.28 -0.17 39.75
CA PHE A 36 47.81 0.91 40.63
C PHE A 36 47.28 2.13 39.88
N ASN A 37 47.79 2.39 38.67
CA ASN A 37 47.30 3.47 37.81
C ASN A 37 46.18 3.03 36.87
N LEU A 38 45.90 1.72 36.79
CA LEU A 38 44.93 1.14 35.87
C LEU A 38 43.51 1.70 36.06
N PRO A 39 42.94 1.81 37.28
CA PRO A 39 41.60 2.37 37.46
C PRO A 39 41.47 3.81 36.93
N LEU A 40 42.48 4.65 37.19
CA LEU A 40 42.50 6.05 36.74
C LEU A 40 42.67 6.16 35.21
N ASN A 41 43.49 5.30 34.62
CA ASN A 41 43.68 5.24 33.18
C ASN A 41 42.41 4.75 32.47
N ILE A 42 41.73 3.75 33.02
CA ILE A 42 40.44 3.26 32.52
C ILE A 42 39.44 4.42 32.51
N GLU A 43 39.25 5.10 33.63
CA GLU A 43 38.31 6.22 33.73
C GLU A 43 38.63 7.35 32.73
N ARG A 44 39.91 7.70 32.58
CA ARG A 44 40.34 8.71 31.61
C ARG A 44 40.12 8.30 30.16
N ASN A 45 40.35 7.03 29.82
CA ASN A 45 40.18 6.52 28.46
C ASN A 45 38.69 6.32 28.13
N ILE A 46 37.86 5.96 29.10
CA ILE A 46 36.39 5.94 28.96
C ILE A 46 35.87 7.34 28.61
N GLN A 47 36.35 8.38 29.30
CA GLN A 47 35.96 9.77 29.01
C GLN A 47 36.37 10.24 27.61
N LYS A 48 37.46 9.68 27.06
CA LYS A 48 37.94 9.99 25.70
C LYS A 48 37.26 9.18 24.61
N GLY A 49 36.59 8.07 24.96
CA GLY A 49 36.00 7.13 24.01
C GLY A 49 36.98 6.12 23.42
N ASP A 50 38.20 6.02 23.97
CA ASP A 50 39.25 5.10 23.51
C ASP A 50 39.07 3.71 24.14
N TYR A 51 37.95 3.05 23.81
CA TYR A 51 37.57 1.76 24.42
C TYR A 51 38.54 0.62 24.09
N ASP A 52 39.18 0.64 22.91
CA ASP A 52 40.19 -0.36 22.51
C ASP A 52 41.38 -0.41 23.48
N VAL A 53 41.82 0.76 23.96
CA VAL A 53 42.93 0.85 24.92
C VAL A 53 42.52 0.25 26.25
N VAL A 54 41.30 0.54 26.70
CA VAL A 54 40.73 0.00 27.95
C VAL A 54 40.64 -1.52 27.91
N ILE A 55 40.18 -2.09 26.80
CA ILE A 55 40.06 -3.54 26.61
C ILE A 55 41.43 -4.21 26.69
N ASN A 56 42.41 -3.72 25.92
CA ASN A 56 43.78 -4.27 25.94
C ASN A 56 44.43 -4.18 27.33
N ASP A 57 44.27 -3.04 28.00
CA ASP A 57 44.80 -2.82 29.35
C ASP A 57 44.13 -3.75 30.37
N TYR A 58 42.83 -4.00 30.24
CA TYR A 58 42.07 -4.94 31.07
C TYR A 58 42.47 -6.40 30.82
N GLU A 59 42.60 -6.84 29.57
CA GLU A 59 43.06 -8.20 29.24
C GLU A 59 44.47 -8.46 29.79
N LYS A 60 45.37 -7.49 29.63
CA LYS A 60 46.72 -7.56 30.20
C LYS A 60 46.68 -7.67 31.72
N ALA A 61 45.83 -6.89 32.38
CA ALA A 61 45.66 -6.96 33.84
C ALA A 61 45.09 -8.31 34.29
N LYS A 62 44.10 -8.84 33.56
CA LYS A 62 43.48 -10.14 33.83
C LYS A 62 44.46 -11.30 33.65
N SER A 63 45.27 -11.28 32.59
CA SER A 63 46.32 -12.28 32.33
C SER A 63 47.40 -12.29 33.43
N LEU A 64 47.83 -11.10 33.87
CA LEU A 64 48.91 -10.96 34.85
C LEU A 64 48.45 -11.17 36.31
N PHE A 65 47.23 -10.76 36.65
CA PHE A 65 46.78 -10.66 38.06
C PHE A 65 45.50 -11.43 38.39
N GLY A 66 44.84 -12.05 37.40
CA GLY A 66 43.56 -12.74 37.61
C GLY A 66 43.61 -13.95 38.56
N LYS A 67 44.80 -14.49 38.86
CA LYS A 67 45.01 -15.62 39.79
C LYS A 67 45.85 -15.26 41.03
N THR A 68 46.07 -13.98 41.30
CA THR A 68 46.99 -13.58 42.37
C THR A 68 46.37 -13.78 43.77
N GLU A 69 47.13 -14.38 44.70
CA GLU A 69 46.68 -14.64 46.07
C GLU A 69 46.86 -13.45 47.03
N VAL A 70 47.63 -12.43 46.62
CA VAL A 70 47.96 -11.26 47.44
C VAL A 70 46.75 -10.34 47.63
N GLN A 71 46.35 -10.10 48.88
CA GLN A 71 45.14 -9.33 49.22
C GLN A 71 45.12 -7.89 48.70
N VAL A 72 46.27 -7.19 48.70
CA VAL A 72 46.36 -5.81 48.20
C VAL A 72 46.02 -5.75 46.70
N PHE A 73 46.54 -6.70 45.91
CA PHE A 73 46.24 -6.77 44.49
C PHE A 73 44.78 -7.18 44.23
N LYS A 74 44.20 -8.05 45.05
CA LYS A 74 42.77 -8.37 44.97
C LYS A 74 41.88 -7.13 45.17
N LYS A 75 42.23 -6.25 46.11
CA LYS A 75 41.45 -5.01 46.35
C LYS A 75 41.51 -4.04 45.17
N TYR A 76 42.70 -3.82 44.60
CA TYR A 76 42.83 -2.97 43.41
C TYR A 76 42.21 -3.60 42.16
N TYR A 77 42.36 -4.91 41.99
CA TYR A 77 41.72 -5.64 40.90
C TYR A 77 40.19 -5.59 41.01
N ALA A 78 39.62 -5.65 42.22
CA ALA A 78 38.18 -5.46 42.43
C ALA A 78 37.69 -4.06 42.05
N GLU A 79 38.47 -3.01 42.32
CA GLU A 79 38.17 -1.65 41.83
C GLU A 79 38.19 -1.60 40.29
N VAL A 80 39.19 -2.24 39.65
CA VAL A 80 39.26 -2.35 38.18
C VAL A 80 38.03 -3.07 37.62
N GLU A 81 37.64 -4.21 38.18
CA GLU A 81 36.42 -4.92 37.77
C GLU A 81 35.16 -4.07 37.94
N THR A 82 35.07 -3.28 39.02
CA THR A 82 33.93 -2.35 39.24
C THR A 82 33.86 -1.28 38.14
N ARG A 83 35.01 -0.72 37.72
CA ARG A 83 35.04 0.24 36.60
C ARG A 83 34.76 -0.40 35.25
N ILE A 84 35.19 -1.64 35.05
CA ILE A 84 34.90 -2.39 33.83
C ILE A 84 33.42 -2.79 33.77
N GLU A 85 32.78 -3.09 34.89
CA GLU A 85 31.33 -3.31 34.94
C GLU A 85 30.56 -2.04 34.55
N ALA A 86 30.94 -0.89 35.10
CA ALA A 86 30.35 0.39 34.69
C ALA A 86 30.57 0.69 33.18
N LEU A 87 31.71 0.27 32.62
CA LEU A 87 31.95 0.37 31.17
C LEU A 87 31.07 -0.60 30.37
N ARG A 88 30.86 -1.84 30.86
CA ARG A 88 29.95 -2.81 30.23
C ARG A 88 28.52 -2.26 30.18
N GLU A 89 28.03 -1.68 31.28
CA GLU A 89 26.71 -1.03 31.33
C GLU A 89 26.62 0.14 30.34
N LEU A 90 27.61 1.04 30.33
CA LEU A 90 27.64 2.19 29.42
C LEU A 90 27.68 1.78 27.94
N LEU A 91 28.46 0.75 27.60
CA LEU A 91 28.52 0.24 26.22
C LEU A 91 27.24 -0.49 25.82
N LEU A 92 26.57 -1.15 26.77
CA LEU A 92 25.28 -1.77 26.54
C LEU A 92 24.21 -0.71 26.29
N ASP A 93 24.16 0.35 27.09
CA ASP A 93 23.22 1.47 26.87
C ASP A 93 23.42 2.10 25.49
N LYS A 94 24.67 2.39 25.10
CA LYS A 94 25.01 2.91 23.76
C LYS A 94 24.67 1.96 22.63
N LEU A 95 24.69 0.65 22.86
CA LEU A 95 24.30 -0.35 21.87
C LEU A 95 22.77 -0.40 21.69
N LEU A 96 22.03 -0.19 22.77
CA LEU A 96 20.56 -0.20 22.79
C LEU A 96 19.95 1.14 22.36
N GLU A 97 20.72 2.24 22.38
CA GLU A 97 20.34 3.51 21.78
C GLU A 97 20.08 3.35 20.27
N THR A 98 18.82 3.59 19.85
CA THR A 98 18.38 3.58 18.46
C THR A 98 17.88 4.98 18.09
N PRO A 99 18.22 5.53 16.90
CA PRO A 99 18.91 4.90 15.77
C PRO A 99 20.45 4.87 15.92
N SER A 100 21.06 3.72 15.63
CA SER A 100 22.52 3.52 15.59
C SER A 100 22.92 2.91 14.24
N THR A 101 24.15 3.17 13.78
CA THR A 101 24.62 2.59 12.52
C THR A 101 24.99 1.13 12.72
N LEU A 102 24.85 0.30 11.68
CA LEU A 102 25.28 -1.10 11.72
C LEU A 102 26.79 -1.24 12.03
N HIS A 103 27.59 -0.24 11.68
CA HIS A 103 29.02 -0.22 12.01
C HIS A 103 29.23 -0.03 13.52
N ASP A 104 28.54 0.92 14.14
CA ASP A 104 28.63 1.19 15.58
C ASP A 104 28.07 0.02 16.39
N GLN A 105 26.94 -0.56 15.95
CA GLN A 105 26.39 -1.78 16.55
C GLN A 105 27.41 -2.93 16.55
N LYS A 106 28.07 -3.19 15.41
CA LYS A 106 29.14 -4.20 15.31
C LYS A 106 30.31 -3.89 16.23
N ARG A 107 30.71 -2.63 16.32
CA ARG A 107 31.84 -2.17 17.15
C ARG A 107 31.54 -2.36 18.64
N TYR A 108 30.38 -1.93 19.12
CA TYR A 108 29.98 -2.08 20.51
C TYR A 108 29.76 -3.55 20.91
N ILE A 109 29.19 -4.38 20.02
CA ILE A 109 29.07 -5.83 20.26
C ILE A 109 30.45 -6.47 20.45
N ARG A 110 31.45 -6.06 19.65
CA ARG A 110 32.82 -6.53 19.78
C ARG A 110 33.43 -6.14 21.13
N TYR A 111 33.31 -4.86 21.51
CA TYR A 111 33.80 -4.38 22.80
C TYR A 111 33.18 -5.10 24.00
N LEU A 112 31.87 -5.33 23.97
CA LEU A 112 31.18 -6.08 25.02
C LEU A 112 31.61 -7.56 25.05
N SER A 113 31.88 -8.14 23.88
CA SER A 113 32.38 -9.51 23.75
C SER A 113 33.80 -9.65 24.34
N ASP A 114 34.69 -8.73 24.02
CA ASP A 114 36.09 -8.74 24.49
C ASP A 114 36.17 -8.44 25.99
N LEU A 115 35.27 -7.58 26.50
CA LEU A 115 35.11 -7.35 27.93
C LEU A 115 34.43 -8.52 28.67
N HIS A 116 34.03 -9.59 27.97
CA HIS A 116 33.28 -10.72 28.53
C HIS A 116 32.01 -10.30 29.30
N ALA A 117 31.22 -9.39 28.73
CA ALA A 117 29.95 -8.99 29.31
C ALA A 117 29.02 -10.21 29.56
N PRO A 118 28.25 -10.21 30.64
CA PRO A 118 27.31 -11.30 30.92
C PRO A 118 26.18 -11.32 29.86
N GLY A 119 25.83 -12.52 29.39
CA GLY A 119 24.74 -12.71 28.43
C GLY A 119 25.19 -12.65 26.97
N ASP A 120 24.27 -12.26 26.08
CA ASP A 120 24.50 -12.16 24.64
C ASP A 120 24.14 -10.74 24.14
N PRO A 121 25.14 -9.83 24.09
CA PRO A 121 24.92 -8.45 23.68
C PRO A 121 24.41 -8.31 22.24
N ALA A 122 24.83 -9.21 21.34
CA ALA A 122 24.38 -9.22 19.96
C ALA A 122 22.89 -9.55 19.88
N TRP A 123 22.41 -10.53 20.66
CA TRP A 123 21.00 -10.86 20.74
C TRP A 123 20.16 -9.72 21.34
N GLN A 124 20.66 -9.03 22.36
CA GLN A 124 19.98 -7.86 22.93
C GLN A 124 19.83 -6.73 21.91
N CYS A 125 20.89 -6.45 21.13
CA CYS A 125 20.84 -5.48 20.02
C CYS A 125 19.82 -5.87 18.94
N ILE A 126 19.75 -7.15 18.56
CA ILE A 126 18.75 -7.66 17.61
C ILE A 126 17.33 -7.42 18.16
N GLY A 127 17.11 -7.74 19.44
CA GLY A 127 15.83 -7.48 20.11
C GLY A 127 15.45 -5.99 20.13
N ALA A 128 16.41 -5.11 20.43
CA ALA A 128 16.18 -3.65 20.41
C ALA A 128 15.87 -3.13 19.00
N GLN A 129 16.60 -3.59 17.98
CA GLN A 129 16.35 -3.21 16.58
C GLN A 129 14.96 -3.67 16.11
N HIS A 130 14.53 -4.87 16.52
CA HIS A 130 13.17 -5.35 16.25
C HIS A 130 12.10 -4.44 16.85
N GLN A 131 12.20 -4.12 18.15
CA GLN A 131 11.25 -3.22 18.82
C GLN A 131 11.26 -1.82 18.23
N TRP A 132 12.43 -1.31 17.85
CA TRP A 132 12.57 -0.03 17.19
C TRP A 132 11.84 0.03 15.84
N ILE A 133 11.98 -1.01 15.00
CA ILE A 133 11.27 -1.09 13.71
C ILE A 133 9.75 -1.07 13.94
N LEU A 134 9.25 -1.85 14.89
CA LEU A 134 7.82 -1.86 15.22
C LEU A 134 7.33 -0.50 15.74
N GLN A 135 8.11 0.15 16.60
CA GLN A 135 7.80 1.49 17.11
C GLN A 135 7.77 2.53 15.99
N LEU A 136 8.72 2.47 15.06
CA LEU A 136 8.75 3.36 13.88
C LEU A 136 7.49 3.18 13.01
N MET A 137 7.04 1.94 12.80
CA MET A 137 5.81 1.64 12.07
C MET A 137 4.57 2.16 12.83
N HIS A 138 4.55 2.01 14.15
CA HIS A 138 3.48 2.56 15.00
C HIS A 138 3.45 4.09 14.95
N ASN A 139 4.61 4.75 15.04
CA ASN A 139 4.71 6.21 14.93
C ASN A 139 4.24 6.70 13.56
N CYS A 140 4.54 5.96 12.48
CA CYS A 140 4.05 6.25 11.13
C CYS A 140 2.52 6.23 11.09
N LYS A 141 1.90 5.20 11.69
CA LYS A 141 0.44 5.11 11.87
C LYS A 141 -0.10 6.30 12.67
N GLU A 142 0.50 6.63 13.81
CA GLU A 142 0.01 7.73 14.65
C GLU A 142 0.05 9.07 13.92
N SER A 143 1.11 9.34 13.15
CA SER A 143 1.21 10.54 12.31
C SER A 143 0.05 10.59 11.32
N TYR A 144 -0.21 9.48 10.63
CA TYR A 144 -1.30 9.38 9.67
C TYR A 144 -2.67 9.63 10.31
N VAL A 145 -2.97 8.99 11.45
CA VAL A 145 -4.25 9.18 12.16
C VAL A 145 -4.42 10.62 12.66
N LYS A 146 -3.34 11.28 13.11
CA LYS A 146 -3.36 12.69 13.53
C LYS A 146 -3.62 13.62 12.36
N GLU A 147 -2.94 13.42 11.23
CA GLU A 147 -3.12 14.21 10.01
C GLU A 147 -4.55 14.09 9.46
N GLN A 148 -5.15 12.90 9.57
CA GLN A 148 -6.53 12.65 9.16
C GLN A 148 -7.54 13.44 10.01
N LYS A 149 -7.36 13.43 11.35
CA LYS A 149 -8.19 14.21 12.28
C LYS A 149 -7.99 15.71 12.14
N GLY A 150 -6.75 16.18 11.92
CA GLY A 150 -6.45 17.60 11.72
C GLY A 150 -7.06 18.18 10.44
N SER A 151 -7.13 17.39 9.37
CA SER A 151 -7.83 17.76 8.13
C SER A 151 -9.34 17.90 8.32
N ASN A 152 -9.97 17.20 9.29
CA ASN A 152 -11.40 17.30 9.58
C ASN A 152 -11.80 18.63 10.25
N SER A 153 -10.90 19.27 11.00
CA SER A 153 -11.21 20.52 11.71
C SER A 153 -11.18 21.77 10.81
N LEU A 154 -10.59 21.68 9.61
CA LEU A 154 -10.45 22.80 8.67
C LEU A 154 -11.52 22.82 7.55
N LEU A 155 -12.34 21.76 7.43
CA LEU A 155 -13.33 21.64 6.34
C LEU A 155 -14.78 21.95 6.74
N HIS A 156 -15.04 22.40 7.98
CA HIS A 156 -16.32 23.03 8.32
C HIS A 156 -16.31 24.51 7.88
N SER A 157 -16.36 24.75 6.58
CA SER A 157 -16.84 26.01 6.00
C SER A 157 -17.49 25.68 4.65
N PRO A 158 -18.77 26.00 4.45
CA PRO A 158 -19.44 25.72 3.19
C PRO A 158 -19.00 26.79 2.18
N MET A 159 -18.17 26.42 1.22
CA MET A 159 -17.90 27.30 0.07
C MET A 159 -17.91 26.48 -1.23
N LEU A 160 -19.10 26.49 -1.83
CA LEU A 160 -19.44 26.47 -3.26
C LEU A 160 -18.59 25.63 -4.22
N ASP A 161 -19.26 24.63 -4.80
CA ASP A 161 -18.93 23.97 -6.06
C ASP A 161 -18.40 24.94 -7.11
N LEU A 162 -17.26 24.58 -7.70
CA LEU A 162 -16.94 24.96 -9.06
C LEU A 162 -16.29 23.76 -9.74
N GLU A 163 -17.08 23.12 -10.59
CA GLU A 163 -16.68 22.07 -11.51
C GLU A 163 -15.45 22.50 -12.32
N SER A 164 -14.45 21.62 -12.36
CA SER A 164 -13.24 21.80 -13.16
C SER A 164 -13.18 20.64 -14.16
N ASP A 165 -13.77 20.87 -15.32
CA ASP A 165 -13.63 20.08 -16.55
C ASP A 165 -12.17 19.69 -16.82
N VAL A 166 -11.89 18.39 -16.78
CA VAL A 166 -10.64 17.83 -17.31
C VAL A 166 -10.89 17.42 -18.76
N ARG A 167 -10.64 18.34 -19.69
CA ARG A 167 -10.44 18.01 -21.11
C ARG A 167 -9.01 17.46 -21.31
N PRO A 168 -8.83 16.26 -21.87
CA PRO A 168 -7.55 15.89 -22.48
C PRO A 168 -7.49 16.42 -23.92
N SER A 169 -6.53 17.28 -24.23
CA SER A 169 -6.25 17.70 -25.62
C SER A 169 -5.55 16.59 -26.41
N PRO A 170 -5.83 16.45 -27.72
CA PRO A 170 -5.38 15.31 -28.52
C PRO A 170 -3.94 15.45 -29.04
N ILE A 171 -3.33 14.29 -29.23
CA ILE A 171 -1.98 14.04 -29.74
C ILE A 171 -1.87 14.49 -31.21
N GLY A 172 -0.89 15.34 -31.50
CA GLY A 172 -0.47 15.74 -32.86
C GLY A 172 0.82 15.04 -33.30
N HIS A 173 0.84 14.66 -34.58
CA HIS A 173 1.78 13.81 -35.30
C HIS A 173 3.28 14.21 -35.36
N LEU A 174 4.10 13.16 -35.54
CA LEU A 174 5.49 13.00 -36.02
C LEU A 174 6.23 14.15 -36.74
N GLY A 175 7.55 14.23 -36.50
CA GLY A 175 8.52 14.77 -37.48
C GLY A 175 9.97 15.01 -37.01
N GLN A 176 10.82 13.95 -37.06
CA GLN A 176 12.28 13.91 -37.32
C GLN A 176 13.28 14.87 -36.63
N THR A 177 14.31 14.32 -35.99
CA THR A 177 15.74 14.29 -36.44
C THR A 177 16.70 14.02 -35.28
N ALA A 178 17.78 13.29 -35.56
CA ALA A 178 18.81 12.90 -34.62
C ALA A 178 19.73 14.08 -34.22
N SER A 179 20.10 14.17 -32.95
CA SER A 179 21.39 14.75 -32.56
C SER A 179 21.84 14.30 -31.16
N LEU A 180 23.07 13.81 -31.09
CA LEU A 180 23.81 13.48 -29.88
C LEU A 180 24.10 14.75 -29.08
N LYS A 181 23.87 14.74 -27.75
CA LYS A 181 24.80 15.34 -26.77
C LYS A 181 24.50 14.93 -25.33
N ARG A 182 25.60 14.60 -24.67
CA ARG A 182 25.85 14.26 -23.27
C ARG A 182 25.57 15.48 -22.37
N GLY A 183 24.93 15.28 -21.21
CA GLY A 183 24.82 16.31 -20.17
C GLY A 183 23.81 15.98 -19.09
N SER A 184 24.32 15.55 -17.93
CA SER A 184 23.58 15.44 -16.67
C SER A 184 22.90 16.77 -16.30
N SER A 185 21.60 16.74 -16.03
CA SER A 185 20.93 17.74 -15.21
C SER A 185 19.66 17.14 -14.59
N PHE A 186 19.54 17.32 -13.28
CA PHE A 186 18.45 16.87 -12.41
C PHE A 186 17.08 17.35 -12.92
N GLN A 187 16.17 16.42 -13.20
CA GLN A 187 14.75 16.72 -13.33
C GLN A 187 14.04 16.43 -12.00
N SER A 188 14.00 17.44 -11.12
CA SER A 188 13.25 17.42 -9.84
C SER A 188 11.88 18.13 -9.97
N GLY A 189 11.29 18.19 -11.17
CA GLY A 189 10.16 19.09 -11.44
C GLY A 189 8.79 18.45 -11.69
N ARG A 190 8.71 17.11 -11.89
CA ARG A 190 7.44 16.43 -12.23
C ARG A 190 6.84 15.57 -11.11
N ASP A 191 7.65 15.10 -10.15
CA ASP A 191 7.18 14.20 -9.09
C ASP A 191 6.48 14.92 -7.93
N ASP A 192 6.79 16.19 -7.67
CA ASP A 192 6.24 16.89 -6.49
C ASP A 192 4.76 17.27 -6.65
N ALA A 193 4.30 17.59 -7.87
CA ALA A 193 2.90 17.96 -8.10
C ALA A 193 1.91 16.80 -7.81
N TRP A 194 2.33 15.55 -8.02
CA TRP A 194 1.55 14.36 -7.71
C TRP A 194 1.47 14.09 -6.20
N ARG A 195 2.55 14.35 -5.45
CA ARG A 195 2.57 14.15 -3.99
C ARG A 195 1.65 15.09 -3.23
N TYR A 196 1.47 16.33 -3.69
CA TYR A 196 0.57 17.29 -3.04
C TYR A 196 -0.92 16.99 -3.29
N LYS A 197 -1.26 16.12 -4.26
CA LYS A 197 -2.64 15.71 -4.59
C LYS A 197 -2.96 14.27 -4.21
N ALA A 198 -1.99 13.48 -3.77
CA ALA A 198 -2.20 12.07 -3.44
C ALA A 198 -3.07 11.93 -2.17
N PRO A 199 -4.07 11.01 -2.17
CA PRO A 199 -4.82 10.69 -0.97
C PRO A 199 -3.90 10.30 0.19
N GLN A 200 -4.26 10.70 1.42
CA GLN A 200 -3.43 10.45 2.59
C GLN A 200 -3.13 8.95 2.79
N GLN A 201 -4.06 8.05 2.42
CA GLN A 201 -3.87 6.61 2.46
C GLN A 201 -2.67 6.16 1.61
N VAL A 202 -2.53 6.73 0.41
CA VAL A 202 -1.44 6.39 -0.53
C VAL A 202 -0.10 6.84 0.04
N VAL A 203 -0.04 8.09 0.52
CA VAL A 203 1.16 8.66 1.15
C VAL A 203 1.57 7.85 2.38
N PHE A 204 0.61 7.39 3.18
CA PHE A 204 0.86 6.52 4.32
C PHE A 204 1.49 5.19 3.90
N VAL A 205 0.93 4.51 2.90
CA VAL A 205 1.48 3.24 2.42
C VAL A 205 2.89 3.43 1.87
N GLU A 206 3.15 4.47 1.09
CA GLU A 206 4.51 4.78 0.60
C GLU A 206 5.51 5.03 1.73
N LYS A 207 5.13 5.83 2.74
CA LYS A 207 5.98 6.10 3.90
C LYS A 207 6.28 4.81 4.66
N LEU A 208 5.26 3.98 4.91
CA LEU A 208 5.36 2.74 5.68
C LEU A 208 6.21 1.69 4.95
N THR A 209 5.97 1.46 3.65
CA THR A 209 6.75 0.49 2.88
C THR A 209 8.20 0.92 2.74
N LYS A 210 8.46 2.20 2.46
CA LYS A 210 9.82 2.76 2.41
C LYS A 210 10.55 2.60 3.74
N LEU A 211 9.86 2.82 4.87
CA LEU A 211 10.42 2.63 6.20
C LEU A 211 10.89 1.18 6.38
N VAL A 212 10.01 0.20 6.12
CA VAL A 212 10.35 -1.22 6.28
C VAL A 212 11.49 -1.64 5.35
N VAL A 213 11.44 -1.26 4.06
CA VAL A 213 12.50 -1.55 3.08
C VAL A 213 13.83 -0.88 3.45
N SER A 214 13.82 0.26 4.15
CA SER A 214 15.05 0.93 4.61
C SER A 214 15.68 0.26 5.83
N GLN A 215 14.87 -0.27 6.76
CA GLN A 215 15.36 -0.79 8.04
C GLN A 215 15.69 -2.29 7.98
N LEU A 216 14.90 -3.09 7.25
CA LEU A 216 15.08 -4.54 7.18
C LEU A 216 16.44 -5.00 6.62
N PRO A 217 17.06 -4.36 5.62
CA PRO A 217 18.38 -4.79 5.13
C PRO A 217 19.45 -4.79 6.22
N ASN A 218 19.47 -3.76 7.08
CA ASN A 218 20.44 -3.68 8.18
C ASN A 218 20.12 -4.72 9.26
N PHE A 219 18.85 -4.89 9.59
CA PHE A 219 18.41 -5.89 10.56
C PHE A 219 18.76 -7.33 10.11
N TRP A 220 18.51 -7.65 8.83
CA TRP A 220 18.87 -8.93 8.24
C TRP A 220 20.39 -9.14 8.19
N LYS A 221 21.16 -8.13 7.77
CA LYS A 221 22.63 -8.20 7.78
C LYS A 221 23.20 -8.39 9.18
N LEU A 222 22.60 -7.78 10.20
CA LEU A 222 22.99 -7.97 11.61
C LEU A 222 22.79 -9.44 12.03
N TRP A 223 21.63 -10.02 11.69
CA TRP A 223 21.35 -11.44 11.93
C TRP A 223 22.32 -12.37 11.18
N ILE A 224 22.56 -12.16 9.90
CA ILE A 224 23.54 -12.96 9.13
C ILE A 224 24.93 -12.85 9.75
N SER A 225 25.32 -11.65 10.18
CA SER A 225 26.61 -11.44 10.85
C SER A 225 26.70 -12.20 12.17
N TYR A 226 25.60 -12.28 12.92
CA TYR A 226 25.49 -13.04 14.18
C TYR A 226 25.54 -14.55 13.96
N VAL A 227 24.79 -15.08 12.99
CA VAL A 227 24.79 -16.51 12.63
C VAL A 227 26.17 -16.96 12.15
N ASN A 228 26.82 -16.14 11.32
CA ASN A 228 28.16 -16.42 10.83
C ASN A 228 29.23 -16.21 11.91
N GLY A 229 28.88 -15.54 13.01
CA GLY A 229 29.77 -15.17 14.12
C GLY A 229 30.79 -14.07 13.79
N SER A 230 30.69 -13.46 12.60
CA SER A 230 31.52 -12.31 12.17
C SER A 230 31.35 -11.06 13.04
N LEU A 231 30.36 -11.02 13.93
CA LEU A 231 30.23 -9.96 14.94
C LEU A 231 31.35 -9.99 15.99
N PHE A 232 31.96 -11.15 16.20
CA PHE A 232 32.87 -11.41 17.30
C PHE A 232 34.34 -11.57 16.86
N SER A 233 34.62 -11.64 15.56
CA SER A 233 35.99 -11.66 15.02
C SER A 233 36.02 -11.23 13.56
N GLU A 234 36.97 -10.35 13.18
CA GLU A 234 37.26 -9.98 11.78
C GLU A 234 38.16 -11.01 11.09
N THR A 235 39.06 -11.64 11.85
CA THR A 235 39.90 -12.75 11.40
C THR A 235 39.15 -14.06 11.64
N ALA A 236 39.05 -14.92 10.62
CA ALA A 236 38.39 -16.23 10.70
C ALA A 236 39.16 -17.27 11.55
N GLU A 237 39.84 -16.81 12.59
CA GLU A 237 40.55 -17.65 13.55
C GLU A 237 39.51 -18.36 14.44
N LYS A 238 39.68 -19.68 14.60
CA LYS A 238 38.78 -20.53 15.38
C LYS A 238 38.93 -20.23 16.88
N SER A 239 38.35 -19.12 17.35
CA SER A 239 38.22 -18.84 18.78
C SER A 239 37.06 -19.65 19.38
N GLY A 240 37.19 -20.10 20.63
CA GLY A 240 36.10 -20.81 21.32
C GLY A 240 34.81 -19.98 21.48
N GLN A 241 34.94 -18.65 21.41
CA GLN A 241 33.85 -17.68 21.49
C GLN A 241 33.00 -17.65 20.20
N MET A 242 33.64 -17.89 19.06
CA MET A 242 32.99 -18.03 17.75
C MET A 242 32.05 -19.24 17.70
N GLU A 243 32.52 -20.41 18.17
CA GLU A 243 31.71 -21.63 18.17
C GLU A 243 30.55 -21.58 19.17
N ARG A 244 30.73 -20.91 20.32
CA ARG A 244 29.65 -20.66 21.27
C ARG A 244 28.57 -19.76 20.67
N SER A 245 28.97 -18.71 19.96
CA SER A 245 28.04 -17.78 19.30
C SER A 245 27.23 -18.44 18.20
N LYS A 246 27.86 -19.28 17.36
CA LYS A 246 27.15 -20.08 16.35
C LYS A 246 26.13 -21.04 16.98
N LYS A 247 26.46 -21.65 18.11
CA LYS A 247 25.53 -22.52 18.85
C LYS A 247 24.34 -21.74 19.41
N ASN A 248 24.58 -20.55 19.98
CA ASN A 248 23.52 -19.64 20.43
C ASN A 248 22.62 -19.20 19.26
N ALA A 249 23.21 -18.83 18.13
CA ALA A 249 22.47 -18.41 16.94
C ALA A 249 21.55 -19.51 16.42
N ARG A 250 22.00 -20.77 16.38
CA ARG A 250 21.15 -21.92 16.02
C ARG A 250 19.95 -22.07 16.95
N GLN A 251 20.14 -21.89 18.25
CA GLN A 251 19.04 -21.97 19.22
C GLN A 251 18.02 -20.83 19.04
N ARG A 252 18.48 -19.66 18.59
CA ARG A 252 17.67 -18.43 18.42
C ARG A 252 17.06 -18.27 17.02
N GLN A 253 17.33 -19.18 16.09
CA GLN A 253 16.86 -19.08 14.71
C GLN A 253 15.33 -18.98 14.61
N ASN A 254 14.60 -19.76 15.40
CA ASN A 254 13.13 -19.69 15.44
C ASN A 254 12.61 -18.39 16.06
N ASP A 255 13.32 -17.84 17.04
CA ASP A 255 12.96 -16.57 17.68
C ASP A 255 13.14 -15.42 16.68
N PHE A 256 14.25 -15.39 15.93
CA PHE A 256 14.47 -14.40 14.90
C PHE A 256 13.48 -14.51 13.74
N LYS A 257 13.13 -15.74 13.34
CA LYS A 257 12.06 -15.98 12.36
C LYS A 257 10.74 -15.33 12.79
N LYS A 258 10.36 -15.46 14.08
CA LYS A 258 9.17 -14.81 14.64
C LYS A 258 9.25 -13.29 14.60
N MET A 259 10.41 -12.70 14.87
CA MET A 259 10.61 -11.24 14.78
C MET A 259 10.40 -10.70 13.36
N ILE A 260 10.96 -11.37 12.34
CA ILE A 260 10.74 -10.99 10.95
C ILE A 260 9.26 -11.15 10.58
N GLN A 261 8.64 -12.26 10.98
CA GLN A 261 7.21 -12.46 10.77
C GLN A 261 6.40 -11.34 11.41
N GLU A 262 6.68 -10.94 12.65
CA GLU A 262 5.96 -9.87 13.34
C GLU A 262 6.06 -8.52 12.60
N VAL A 263 7.24 -8.16 12.07
CA VAL A 263 7.43 -6.97 11.23
C VAL A 263 6.60 -7.06 9.94
N MET A 264 6.63 -8.19 9.24
CA MET A 264 5.86 -8.37 7.99
C MET A 264 4.35 -8.36 8.25
N HIS A 265 3.89 -9.01 9.32
CA HIS A 265 2.48 -9.01 9.71
C HIS A 265 2.02 -7.61 10.11
N SER A 266 2.83 -6.86 10.85
CA SER A 266 2.54 -5.47 11.21
C SER A 266 2.41 -4.59 9.95
N LEU A 267 3.31 -4.75 8.97
CA LEU A 267 3.26 -4.01 7.70
C LEU A 267 1.94 -4.30 6.98
N VAL A 268 1.62 -5.57 6.78
CA VAL A 268 0.42 -5.99 6.05
C VAL A 268 -0.85 -5.55 6.76
N LYS A 269 -0.92 -5.71 8.09
CA LYS A 269 -2.11 -5.30 8.86
C LYS A 269 -2.34 -3.80 8.85
N LEU A 270 -1.28 -2.99 8.93
CA LEU A 270 -1.37 -1.54 8.81
C LEU A 270 -1.84 -1.09 7.41
N ILE A 271 -1.34 -1.73 6.35
CA ILE A 271 -1.81 -1.45 4.98
C ILE A 271 -3.29 -1.87 4.82
N ARG A 272 -3.66 -3.06 5.31
CA ARG A 272 -5.06 -3.52 5.31
C ARG A 272 -5.96 -2.59 6.10
N GLY A 273 -5.53 -2.08 7.25
CA GLY A 273 -6.33 -1.14 8.03
C GLY A 273 -6.57 0.19 7.33
N ALA A 274 -5.61 0.65 6.51
CA ALA A 274 -5.74 1.85 5.69
C ALA A 274 -6.63 1.65 4.45
N LEU A 275 -6.59 0.48 3.82
CA LEU A 275 -7.13 0.26 2.46
C LEU A 275 -8.25 -0.77 2.37
N LEU A 276 -8.22 -1.79 3.22
CA LEU A 276 -9.09 -2.96 3.20
C LEU A 276 -9.60 -3.29 4.61
N PRO A 277 -10.23 -2.34 5.34
CA PRO A 277 -10.58 -2.55 6.76
C PRO A 277 -11.53 -3.75 6.97
N PHE A 278 -12.39 -4.04 5.99
CA PHE A 278 -13.29 -5.20 5.98
C PHE A 278 -12.58 -6.56 5.94
N SER A 279 -11.28 -6.59 5.57
CA SER A 279 -10.47 -7.81 5.57
C SER A 279 -9.91 -8.18 6.96
N LEU A 280 -9.99 -7.25 7.93
CA LEU A 280 -9.47 -7.45 9.28
C LEU A 280 -10.54 -8.02 10.23
N ARG A 281 -10.12 -8.88 11.16
CA ARG A 281 -11.00 -9.35 12.24
C ARG A 281 -11.27 -8.22 13.24
N GLU A 282 -12.37 -8.29 13.99
CA GLU A 282 -12.80 -7.19 14.88
C GLU A 282 -11.72 -6.74 15.88
N GLY A 283 -10.98 -7.68 16.48
CA GLY A 283 -9.86 -7.36 17.38
C GLY A 283 -8.67 -6.69 16.68
N GLU A 284 -8.41 -7.06 15.43
CA GLU A 284 -7.33 -6.49 14.62
C GLU A 284 -7.72 -5.11 14.09
N LEU A 285 -8.99 -4.91 13.76
CA LEU A 285 -9.53 -3.64 13.30
C LEU A 285 -9.29 -2.53 14.33
N ARG A 286 -9.48 -2.82 15.62
CA ARG A 286 -9.22 -1.84 16.70
C ARG A 286 -7.75 -1.43 16.81
N GLN A 287 -6.83 -2.34 16.50
CA GLN A 287 -5.39 -2.09 16.66
C GLN A 287 -4.75 -1.52 15.38
N TYR A 288 -5.18 -1.99 14.21
CA TYR A 288 -4.52 -1.72 12.94
C TYR A 288 -5.38 -0.93 11.95
N GLY A 289 -6.66 -0.67 12.23
CA GLY A 289 -7.57 0.06 11.36
C GLY A 289 -8.65 0.80 12.14
N GLY A 290 -9.87 0.86 11.58
CA GLY A 290 -10.99 1.59 12.18
C GLY A 290 -10.79 3.11 12.20
N TRP A 291 -9.90 3.61 11.35
CA TRP A 291 -9.65 5.03 11.16
C TRP A 291 -10.74 5.59 10.23
N GLU A 292 -11.27 6.78 10.51
CA GLU A 292 -12.37 7.36 9.72
C GLU A 292 -12.00 7.41 8.23
N MET A 293 -12.72 6.66 7.40
CA MET A 293 -12.51 6.59 5.96
C MET A 293 -13.41 7.64 5.29
N LYS A 294 -12.82 8.65 4.65
CA LYS A 294 -13.58 9.72 3.96
C LYS A 294 -14.26 9.22 2.69
N SER A 295 -13.51 8.47 1.89
CA SER A 295 -13.94 7.95 0.59
C SER A 295 -13.03 6.81 0.18
N GLU A 296 -13.59 5.84 -0.53
CA GLU A 296 -12.84 4.77 -1.17
C GLU A 296 -11.83 5.34 -2.20
N LEU A 297 -10.66 4.71 -2.31
CA LEU A 297 -9.66 5.10 -3.30
C LEU A 297 -10.11 4.68 -4.70
N SER A 298 -9.83 5.53 -5.70
CA SER A 298 -10.04 5.16 -7.10
C SER A 298 -9.11 4.02 -7.54
N GLY A 299 -9.50 3.29 -8.59
CA GLY A 299 -8.69 2.22 -9.18
C GLY A 299 -7.29 2.66 -9.60
N GLN A 300 -7.13 3.91 -10.05
CA GLN A 300 -5.81 4.46 -10.41
C GLN A 300 -4.88 4.56 -9.19
N TRP A 301 -5.38 5.04 -8.04
CA TRP A 301 -4.60 5.12 -6.81
C TRP A 301 -4.30 3.73 -6.24
N LEU A 302 -5.24 2.79 -6.33
CA LEU A 302 -5.01 1.39 -5.94
C LEU A 302 -3.94 0.72 -6.83
N THR A 303 -3.93 1.00 -8.13
CA THR A 303 -2.89 0.51 -9.06
C THR A 303 -1.50 0.99 -8.63
N HIS A 304 -1.38 2.26 -8.26
CA HIS A 304 -0.13 2.83 -7.76
C HIS A 304 0.33 2.20 -6.43
N VAL A 305 -0.62 1.97 -5.51
CA VAL A 305 -0.35 1.25 -4.26
C VAL A 305 0.15 -0.17 -4.54
N ILE A 306 -0.51 -0.92 -5.44
CA ILE A 306 -0.10 -2.27 -5.83
C ILE A 306 1.34 -2.25 -6.34
N GLN A 307 1.68 -1.30 -7.21
CA GLN A 307 3.04 -1.15 -7.72
C GLN A 307 4.05 -0.84 -6.60
N THR A 308 3.68 0.02 -5.65
CA THR A 308 4.54 0.35 -4.49
C THR A 308 4.81 -0.88 -3.61
N VAL A 309 3.78 -1.69 -3.34
CA VAL A 309 3.92 -2.92 -2.54
C VAL A 309 4.72 -3.98 -3.31
N ARG A 310 4.51 -4.12 -4.63
CA ARG A 310 5.31 -5.01 -5.50
C ARG A 310 6.80 -4.68 -5.45
N LEU A 311 7.17 -3.41 -5.65
CA LEU A 311 8.57 -2.95 -5.57
C LEU A 311 9.19 -3.22 -4.20
N SER A 312 8.39 -3.10 -3.14
CA SER A 312 8.82 -3.40 -1.78
C SER A 312 9.05 -4.90 -1.59
N SER A 313 8.15 -5.74 -2.09
CA SER A 313 8.29 -7.20 -2.08
C SER A 313 9.52 -7.67 -2.86
N GLU A 314 9.78 -7.10 -4.03
CA GLU A 314 10.98 -7.37 -4.84
C GLU A 314 12.27 -7.02 -4.07
N SER A 315 12.29 -5.85 -3.42
CA SER A 315 13.42 -5.40 -2.59
C SER A 315 13.68 -6.34 -1.41
N LEU A 316 12.62 -6.87 -0.79
CA LEU A 316 12.74 -7.82 0.33
C LEU A 316 13.15 -9.22 -0.13
N THR A 317 12.67 -9.66 -1.29
CA THR A 317 13.09 -10.93 -1.90
C THR A 317 14.57 -10.90 -2.28
N ALA A 318 15.09 -9.76 -2.74
CA ALA A 318 16.51 -9.56 -3.03
C ALA A 318 17.43 -9.68 -1.80
N LEU A 319 16.88 -9.61 -0.58
CA LEU A 319 17.62 -9.87 0.66
C LEU A 319 17.77 -11.38 0.97
N GLU A 320 17.24 -12.27 0.12
CA GLU A 320 17.20 -13.72 0.32
C GLU A 320 16.45 -14.13 1.60
N ILE A 321 15.44 -13.34 1.99
CA ILE A 321 14.53 -13.69 3.08
C ILE A 321 13.68 -14.88 2.62
N PRO A 322 13.54 -15.95 3.44
CA PRO A 322 12.69 -17.10 3.12
C PRO A 322 11.27 -16.73 2.65
N ASN A 323 10.84 -17.33 1.54
CA ASN A 323 9.57 -17.04 0.88
C ASN A 323 8.34 -17.25 1.78
N ASP A 324 8.40 -18.18 2.73
CA ASP A 324 7.31 -18.43 3.69
C ASP A 324 7.03 -17.22 4.60
N MET A 325 8.03 -16.36 4.82
CA MET A 325 7.85 -15.10 5.57
C MET A 325 7.34 -13.95 4.70
N LEU A 326 7.52 -14.04 3.37
CA LEU A 326 7.06 -13.02 2.41
C LEU A 326 5.68 -13.34 1.83
N GLN A 327 5.17 -14.56 2.01
CA GLN A 327 3.87 -15.00 1.50
C GLN A 327 2.73 -14.06 1.89
N ILE A 328 2.74 -13.53 3.12
CA ILE A 328 1.69 -12.60 3.58
C ILE A 328 1.64 -11.29 2.78
N ILE A 329 2.75 -10.86 2.20
CA ILE A 329 2.80 -9.69 1.30
C ILE A 329 2.21 -10.06 -0.06
N GLN A 330 2.46 -11.28 -0.56
CA GLN A 330 1.87 -11.77 -1.80
C GLN A 330 0.35 -11.90 -1.70
N ASP A 331 -0.14 -12.41 -0.56
CA ASP A 331 -1.57 -12.48 -0.27
C ASP A 331 -2.20 -11.07 -0.22
N LEU A 332 -1.51 -10.09 0.39
CA LEU A 332 -1.94 -8.69 0.37
C LEU A 332 -1.99 -8.12 -1.06
N ILE A 333 -0.99 -8.40 -1.90
CA ILE A 333 -0.98 -7.95 -3.30
C ILE A 333 -2.19 -8.53 -4.05
N LEU A 334 -2.50 -9.81 -3.86
CA LEU A 334 -3.68 -10.44 -4.45
C LEU A 334 -4.97 -9.73 -4.00
N ASP A 335 -5.15 -9.50 -2.70
CA ASP A 335 -6.34 -8.81 -2.16
C ASP A 335 -6.49 -7.39 -2.73
N LEU A 336 -5.39 -6.63 -2.83
CA LEU A 336 -5.38 -5.29 -3.40
C LEU A 336 -5.74 -5.30 -4.89
N ARG A 337 -5.23 -6.28 -5.66
CA ARG A 337 -5.54 -6.45 -7.08
C ARG A 337 -7.04 -6.78 -7.28
N VAL A 338 -7.59 -7.70 -6.48
CA VAL A 338 -9.03 -8.01 -6.48
C VAL A 338 -9.86 -6.76 -6.21
N ARG A 339 -9.53 -6.01 -5.14
CA ARG A 339 -10.26 -4.78 -4.79
C ARG A 339 -10.17 -3.73 -5.90
N CYS A 340 -8.99 -3.55 -6.50
CA CYS A 340 -8.78 -2.61 -7.59
C CYS A 340 -9.68 -2.91 -8.80
N ILE A 341 -9.83 -4.18 -9.16
CA ILE A 341 -10.72 -4.61 -10.26
C ILE A 341 -12.18 -4.28 -9.91
N ILE A 342 -12.64 -4.69 -8.73
CA ILE A 342 -14.02 -4.45 -8.28
C ILE A 342 -14.36 -2.95 -8.30
N VAL A 343 -13.51 -2.11 -7.70
CA VAL A 343 -13.76 -0.66 -7.62
C VAL A 343 -13.73 -0.01 -9.00
N THR A 344 -12.82 -0.45 -9.89
CA THR A 344 -12.76 0.10 -11.24
C THR A 344 -14.03 -0.25 -12.02
N LEU A 345 -14.51 -1.49 -11.94
CA LEU A 345 -15.76 -1.90 -12.60
C LEU A 345 -16.99 -1.17 -12.01
N GLN A 346 -17.03 -0.97 -10.70
CA GLN A 346 -18.10 -0.20 -10.04
C GLN A 346 -18.12 1.26 -10.50
N HIS A 347 -16.96 1.91 -10.59
CA HIS A 347 -16.87 3.27 -11.14
C HIS A 347 -17.26 3.31 -12.61
N THR A 348 -16.87 2.32 -13.40
CA THR A 348 -17.28 2.22 -14.81
C THR A 348 -18.80 2.12 -14.96
N ALA A 349 -19.49 1.36 -14.09
CA ALA A 349 -20.96 1.31 -14.09
C ALA A 349 -21.57 2.70 -13.81
N GLU A 350 -21.03 3.43 -12.85
CA GLU A 350 -21.48 4.79 -12.51
C GLU A 350 -21.18 5.81 -13.63
N ASP A 351 -20.02 5.71 -14.29
CA ASP A 351 -19.68 6.55 -15.44
C ASP A 351 -20.63 6.30 -16.62
N ILE A 352 -21.00 5.04 -16.86
CA ILE A 352 -21.98 4.64 -17.89
C ILE A 352 -23.38 5.16 -17.55
N LYS A 353 -23.78 5.11 -16.29
CA LYS A 353 -25.06 5.67 -15.84
C LYS A 353 -25.19 7.16 -16.19
N ARG A 354 -24.09 7.92 -16.07
CA ARG A 354 -24.04 9.35 -16.40
C ARG A 354 -24.00 9.64 -17.90
N LEU A 355 -23.79 8.63 -18.76
CA LEU A 355 -23.85 8.84 -20.21
C LEU A 355 -25.26 9.30 -20.65
N ALA A 356 -26.31 8.83 -19.96
CA ALA A 356 -27.68 9.23 -20.26
C ALA A 356 -27.93 10.74 -20.07
N GLU A 357 -27.14 11.42 -19.24
CA GLU A 357 -27.25 12.87 -19.03
C GLU A 357 -26.53 13.68 -20.12
N LYS A 358 -25.61 13.03 -20.86
CA LYS A 358 -24.76 13.64 -21.89
C LYS A 358 -25.25 13.36 -23.31
N GLU A 359 -26.39 12.71 -23.45
CA GLU A 359 -26.96 12.36 -24.74
C GLU A 359 -27.42 13.61 -25.49
N ASP A 360 -26.83 13.85 -26.66
CA ASP A 360 -27.14 15.00 -27.52
C ASP A 360 -28.17 14.66 -28.62
N TRP A 361 -28.52 13.38 -28.75
CA TRP A 361 -29.42 12.82 -29.76
C TRP A 361 -29.06 13.16 -31.20
N VAL A 362 -27.78 13.44 -31.47
CA VAL A 362 -27.30 13.69 -32.82
C VAL A 362 -27.17 12.35 -33.54
N VAL A 363 -27.98 12.19 -34.59
CA VAL A 363 -28.04 10.96 -35.40
C VAL A 363 -27.09 11.07 -36.59
N ASP A 364 -26.29 10.02 -36.82
CA ASP A 364 -25.40 9.92 -37.98
C ASP A 364 -26.12 9.45 -39.27
N ASN A 365 -25.35 9.22 -40.33
CA ASN A 365 -25.88 8.75 -41.61
C ASN A 365 -26.46 7.32 -41.56
N GLU A 366 -26.17 6.56 -40.50
CA GLU A 366 -26.63 5.18 -40.31
C GLU A 366 -27.83 5.11 -39.35
N GLY A 367 -28.32 6.24 -38.85
CA GLY A 367 -29.45 6.28 -37.93
C GLY A 367 -29.05 6.00 -36.47
N LEU A 368 -27.79 6.24 -36.10
CA LEU A 368 -27.24 5.95 -34.79
C LEU A 368 -26.81 7.21 -34.05
N THR A 369 -26.96 7.18 -32.74
CA THR A 369 -26.36 8.21 -31.85
C THR A 369 -24.91 7.85 -31.53
N SER A 370 -24.18 8.80 -30.95
CA SER A 370 -22.84 8.51 -30.44
C SER A 370 -22.83 7.61 -29.19
N LEU A 371 -23.98 7.40 -28.53
CA LEU A 371 -24.11 6.70 -27.25
C LEU A 371 -23.52 5.28 -27.21
N PRO A 372 -23.80 4.38 -28.18
CA PRO A 372 -23.21 3.04 -28.20
C PRO A 372 -21.68 3.07 -28.24
N SER A 373 -21.11 4.01 -29.01
CA SER A 373 -19.67 4.16 -29.13
C SER A 373 -19.02 4.72 -27.85
N GLN A 374 -19.70 5.64 -27.15
CA GLN A 374 -19.23 6.17 -25.88
C GLN A 374 -19.25 5.10 -24.78
N PHE A 375 -20.30 4.28 -24.75
CA PHE A 375 -20.40 3.11 -23.87
C PHE A 375 -19.26 2.12 -24.10
N GLU A 376 -19.02 1.74 -25.36
CA GLU A 376 -17.92 0.85 -25.75
C GLU A 376 -16.56 1.41 -25.29
N GLN A 377 -16.29 2.69 -25.56
CA GLN A 377 -15.05 3.36 -25.16
C GLN A 377 -14.86 3.40 -23.65
N CYS A 378 -15.93 3.63 -22.89
CA CYS A 378 -15.88 3.65 -21.42
C CYS A 378 -15.43 2.30 -20.86
N ILE A 379 -16.00 1.20 -21.34
CA ILE A 379 -15.60 -0.16 -20.94
C ILE A 379 -14.17 -0.46 -21.38
N ILE A 380 -13.81 -0.16 -22.62
CA ILE A 380 -12.45 -0.41 -23.14
C ILE A 380 -11.41 0.34 -22.32
N HIS A 381 -11.64 1.60 -21.99
CA HIS A 381 -10.73 2.40 -21.17
C HIS A 381 -10.57 1.80 -19.77
N SER A 382 -11.68 1.36 -19.16
CA SER A 382 -11.67 0.64 -17.87
C SER A 382 -10.81 -0.63 -17.94
N LEU A 383 -11.03 -1.49 -18.94
CA LEU A 383 -10.26 -2.73 -19.13
C LEU A 383 -8.77 -2.48 -19.39
N GLN A 384 -8.45 -1.43 -20.17
CA GLN A 384 -7.07 -1.02 -20.41
C GLN A 384 -6.38 -0.57 -19.13
N SER A 385 -7.06 0.19 -18.26
CA SER A 385 -6.51 0.63 -16.98
C SER A 385 -6.17 -0.55 -16.04
N LEU A 386 -6.94 -1.64 -16.13
CA LEU A 386 -6.75 -2.85 -15.34
C LEU A 386 -5.66 -3.78 -15.85
N LYS A 387 -5.08 -3.53 -17.04
CA LYS A 387 -4.08 -4.42 -17.64
C LYS A 387 -2.89 -4.68 -16.70
N THR A 388 -2.32 -3.63 -16.12
CA THR A 388 -1.16 -3.76 -15.20
C THR A 388 -1.50 -4.45 -13.88
N VAL A 389 -2.78 -4.39 -13.48
CA VAL A 389 -3.32 -5.05 -12.30
C VAL A 389 -3.56 -6.52 -12.59
N LEU A 390 -3.95 -6.90 -13.80
CA LEU A 390 -4.20 -8.29 -14.19
C LEU A 390 -2.90 -9.06 -14.52
N ASP A 391 -1.85 -8.36 -14.95
CA ASP A 391 -0.53 -8.97 -15.17
C ASP A 391 0.04 -9.57 -13.88
N CYS A 392 0.34 -10.87 -13.89
CA CYS A 392 0.98 -11.57 -12.77
C CYS A 392 2.51 -11.40 -12.80
N LYS A 393 3.10 -11.10 -11.64
CA LYS A 393 4.55 -11.12 -11.43
C LYS A 393 5.02 -12.46 -10.86
N PRO A 394 6.32 -12.80 -10.92
CA PRO A 394 6.83 -14.04 -10.34
C PRO A 394 6.45 -14.18 -8.85
N GLY A 395 5.83 -15.31 -8.50
CA GLY A 395 5.34 -15.57 -7.14
C GLY A 395 3.92 -15.08 -6.85
N GLU A 396 3.28 -14.34 -7.76
CA GLU A 396 1.88 -13.91 -7.60
C GLU A 396 0.89 -14.96 -8.14
N ALA A 397 -0.20 -15.16 -7.41
CA ALA A 397 -1.36 -15.90 -7.87
C ALA A 397 -2.17 -15.08 -8.88
N SER A 398 -2.92 -15.77 -9.74
CA SER A 398 -3.92 -15.13 -10.60
C SER A 398 -5.10 -14.65 -9.77
N VAL A 399 -5.61 -13.45 -10.07
CA VAL A 399 -6.82 -12.90 -9.43
C VAL A 399 -8.02 -13.84 -9.62
N PHE A 400 -8.12 -14.44 -10.80
CA PHE A 400 -9.19 -15.37 -11.15
C PHE A 400 -8.91 -16.80 -10.66
N GLN A 401 -7.99 -17.03 -9.73
CA GLN A 401 -7.85 -18.36 -9.13
C GLN A 401 -8.99 -18.66 -8.14
N GLN A 402 -9.54 -17.63 -7.51
CA GLN A 402 -10.65 -17.76 -6.56
C GLN A 402 -11.99 -17.71 -7.30
N GLN A 403 -12.80 -18.76 -7.16
CA GLN A 403 -14.12 -18.86 -7.81
C GLN A 403 -15.04 -17.69 -7.42
N LYS A 404 -15.03 -17.28 -6.15
CA LYS A 404 -15.81 -16.14 -5.68
C LYS A 404 -15.47 -14.85 -6.44
N THR A 405 -14.18 -14.59 -6.67
CA THR A 405 -13.74 -13.40 -7.42
C THR A 405 -14.21 -13.46 -8.88
N GLN A 406 -14.18 -14.64 -9.51
CA GLN A 406 -14.71 -14.81 -10.87
C GLN A 406 -16.22 -14.50 -10.91
N GLU A 407 -16.98 -15.02 -9.95
CA GLU A 407 -18.42 -14.79 -9.84
C GLU A 407 -18.75 -13.31 -9.61
N ASP A 408 -18.08 -12.66 -8.64
CA ASP A 408 -18.26 -11.24 -8.32
C ASP A 408 -17.94 -10.33 -9.54
N VAL A 409 -16.83 -10.59 -10.23
CA VAL A 409 -16.42 -9.83 -11.43
C VAL A 409 -17.38 -10.08 -12.60
N CYS A 410 -17.84 -11.32 -12.80
CA CYS A 410 -18.84 -11.64 -13.82
C CYS A 410 -20.17 -10.92 -13.56
N GLN A 411 -20.65 -10.91 -12.32
CA GLN A 411 -21.87 -10.20 -11.93
C GLN A 411 -21.75 -8.70 -12.11
N LEU A 412 -20.62 -8.09 -11.71
CA LEU A 412 -20.38 -6.67 -11.95
C LEU A 412 -20.34 -6.34 -13.44
N SER A 413 -19.74 -7.20 -14.26
CA SER A 413 -19.68 -7.02 -15.72
C SER A 413 -21.07 -7.10 -16.35
N ILE A 414 -21.92 -8.06 -15.93
CA ILE A 414 -23.34 -8.09 -16.34
C ILE A 414 -24.06 -6.83 -15.88
N GLY A 415 -23.85 -6.40 -14.64
CA GLY A 415 -24.45 -5.19 -14.09
C GLY A 415 -24.10 -3.92 -14.88
N ILE A 416 -22.85 -3.79 -15.33
CA ILE A 416 -22.41 -2.69 -16.22
C ILE A 416 -23.22 -2.67 -17.51
N MET A 417 -23.39 -3.83 -18.15
CA MET A 417 -24.17 -3.95 -19.39
C MET A 417 -25.65 -3.60 -19.14
N GLN A 418 -26.21 -4.09 -18.03
CA GLN A 418 -27.60 -3.81 -17.64
C GLN A 418 -27.83 -2.32 -17.36
N VAL A 419 -26.91 -1.65 -16.66
CA VAL A 419 -27.02 -0.19 -16.40
C VAL A 419 -27.14 0.58 -17.70
N PHE A 420 -26.42 0.19 -18.74
CA PHE A 420 -26.53 0.84 -20.05
C PHE A 420 -27.87 0.56 -20.74
N ILE A 421 -28.37 -0.67 -20.66
CA ILE A 421 -29.70 -1.05 -21.17
C ILE A 421 -30.79 -0.21 -20.46
N ASP A 422 -30.70 -0.07 -19.14
CA ASP A 422 -31.61 0.75 -18.34
C ASP A 422 -31.50 2.24 -18.74
N CYS A 423 -30.31 2.74 -19.06
CA CYS A 423 -30.12 4.10 -19.59
C CYS A 423 -30.85 4.31 -20.91
N LEU A 424 -30.79 3.33 -21.83
CA LEU A 424 -31.50 3.40 -23.11
C LEU A 424 -33.02 3.40 -22.91
N GLU A 425 -33.52 2.55 -22.01
CA GLU A 425 -34.94 2.51 -21.65
C GLU A 425 -35.40 3.85 -21.05
N GLN A 426 -34.61 4.43 -20.14
CA GLN A 426 -34.94 5.73 -19.54
C GLN A 426 -34.94 6.86 -20.59
N LEU A 427 -33.99 6.85 -21.52
CA LEU A 427 -33.92 7.86 -22.58
C LEU A 427 -35.09 7.77 -23.57
N SER A 428 -35.58 6.56 -23.85
CA SER A 428 -36.66 6.33 -24.80
C SER A 428 -38.05 6.54 -24.19
N THR A 429 -38.22 6.33 -22.87
CA THR A 429 -39.52 6.38 -22.18
C THR A 429 -39.74 7.65 -21.35
N LYS A 430 -38.75 8.53 -21.23
CA LYS A 430 -38.90 9.82 -20.53
C LYS A 430 -40.04 10.62 -21.17
N PRO A 431 -41.12 10.95 -20.43
CA PRO A 431 -42.14 11.86 -20.94
C PRO A 431 -41.48 13.21 -21.19
N ASP A 432 -41.80 13.84 -22.32
CA ASP A 432 -41.46 15.25 -22.52
C ASP A 432 -42.03 16.01 -21.33
N GLY A 433 -41.14 16.57 -20.50
CA GLY A 433 -41.52 17.21 -19.25
C GLY A 433 -42.61 18.25 -19.49
N ASP A 434 -43.68 18.17 -18.68
CA ASP A 434 -44.74 19.16 -18.49
C ASP A 434 -44.80 20.25 -19.57
N ILE A 435 -45.30 19.91 -20.76
CA ILE A 435 -45.89 20.93 -21.62
C ILE A 435 -47.16 21.36 -20.90
N ASP A 436 -47.08 22.49 -20.19
CA ASP A 436 -48.21 23.18 -19.57
C ASP A 436 -49.43 23.09 -20.49
N THR A 437 -50.40 22.28 -20.06
CA THR A 437 -51.67 22.00 -20.74
C THR A 437 -52.63 23.21 -20.65
N SER A 438 -52.10 24.43 -20.66
CA SER A 438 -52.84 25.67 -20.40
C SER A 438 -53.17 26.49 -21.66
N HIS A 439 -52.75 26.07 -22.86
CA HIS A 439 -52.97 26.87 -24.08
C HIS A 439 -53.59 26.15 -25.29
N LEU A 440 -54.31 25.04 -25.10
CA LEU A 440 -55.16 24.48 -26.16
C LEU A 440 -56.65 24.58 -25.80
N SER A 441 -57.14 25.81 -25.82
CA SER A 441 -58.55 26.10 -26.03
C SER A 441 -58.69 27.24 -27.04
N VAL A 442 -58.52 26.94 -28.33
CA VAL A 442 -59.07 27.78 -29.40
C VAL A 442 -59.65 26.88 -30.48
N ASP A 443 -60.87 27.24 -30.85
CA ASP A 443 -61.87 26.58 -31.67
C ASP A 443 -61.41 25.85 -32.94
N VAL A 444 -62.16 24.78 -33.20
CA VAL A 444 -62.38 24.13 -34.49
C VAL A 444 -62.82 25.18 -35.53
N SER A 445 -62.00 25.40 -36.58
CA SER A 445 -62.46 25.63 -37.98
C SER A 445 -61.28 25.93 -38.92
N SER A 446 -60.86 24.93 -39.72
CA SER A 446 -60.50 25.00 -41.17
C SER A 446 -59.35 24.05 -41.52
N PRO A 447 -59.46 23.27 -42.61
CA PRO A 447 -58.36 22.47 -43.13
C PRO A 447 -57.60 23.27 -44.18
N ASP A 448 -56.44 23.82 -43.82
CA ASP A 448 -55.50 24.34 -44.82
C ASP A 448 -54.13 23.69 -44.71
N LEU A 449 -53.73 23.27 -45.90
CA LEU A 449 -52.61 22.47 -46.32
C LEU A 449 -51.32 23.30 -46.28
N PHE A 450 -50.24 22.72 -45.78
CA PHE A 450 -48.84 23.16 -45.97
C PHE A 450 -48.43 24.51 -45.33
N GLY A 451 -47.59 24.43 -44.28
CA GLY A 451 -46.60 25.47 -43.99
C GLY A 451 -46.61 26.01 -42.57
N SER A 452 -45.71 25.48 -41.72
CA SER A 452 -44.72 26.28 -40.98
C SER A 452 -43.99 25.34 -40.01
N ILE A 453 -42.84 24.84 -40.43
CA ILE A 453 -41.88 24.16 -39.57
C ILE A 453 -41.28 25.26 -38.68
N HIS A 454 -41.87 25.49 -37.51
CA HIS A 454 -41.14 26.09 -36.40
C HIS A 454 -40.44 24.93 -35.68
N GLU A 455 -39.10 24.93 -35.79
CA GLU A 455 -38.18 24.06 -35.07
C GLU A 455 -38.27 24.37 -33.57
N ASP A 456 -39.19 23.71 -32.87
CA ASP A 456 -39.01 23.45 -31.45
C ASP A 456 -38.08 22.24 -31.33
N SER A 457 -36.86 22.52 -30.90
CA SER A 457 -35.68 21.64 -30.84
C SER A 457 -35.78 20.55 -29.76
N SER A 458 -36.90 19.81 -29.73
CA SER A 458 -37.07 18.61 -28.95
C SER A 458 -37.52 17.49 -29.88
N LEU A 459 -36.69 16.45 -30.03
CA LEU A 459 -37.06 15.23 -30.74
C LEU A 459 -38.37 14.68 -30.17
N SER A 460 -39.30 14.31 -31.06
CA SER A 460 -40.56 13.70 -30.64
C SER A 460 -40.32 12.35 -29.96
N SER A 461 -41.22 11.95 -29.06
CA SER A 461 -41.12 10.64 -28.39
C SER A 461 -41.05 9.47 -29.39
N GLU A 462 -41.71 9.59 -30.55
CA GLU A 462 -41.62 8.60 -31.65
C GLU A 462 -40.21 8.51 -32.25
N GLN A 463 -39.58 9.67 -32.50
CA GLN A 463 -38.23 9.72 -33.05
C GLN A 463 -37.23 9.12 -32.06
N ARG A 464 -37.39 9.40 -30.75
CA ARG A 464 -36.57 8.80 -29.69
C ARG A 464 -36.70 7.28 -29.64
N LEU A 465 -37.92 6.74 -29.76
CA LEU A 465 -38.16 5.30 -29.81
C LEU A 465 -37.48 4.64 -31.02
N LEU A 466 -37.59 5.25 -32.22
CA LEU A 466 -36.95 4.71 -33.43
C LEU A 466 -35.42 4.76 -33.36
N ILE A 467 -34.86 5.85 -32.83
CA ILE A 467 -33.41 5.99 -32.61
C ILE A 467 -32.94 4.94 -31.58
N ALA A 468 -33.69 4.75 -30.48
CA ALA A 468 -33.36 3.74 -29.48
C ALA A 468 -33.41 2.31 -30.06
N LEU A 469 -34.40 1.99 -30.89
CA LEU A 469 -34.46 0.71 -31.61
C LEU A 469 -33.27 0.51 -32.56
N SER A 470 -32.88 1.57 -33.30
CA SER A 470 -31.70 1.55 -34.15
C SER A 470 -30.42 1.28 -33.34
N ASN A 471 -30.25 1.99 -32.22
CA ASN A 471 -29.15 1.77 -31.27
C ASN A 471 -29.17 0.34 -30.72
N CYS A 472 -30.32 -0.21 -30.32
CA CYS A 472 -30.45 -1.61 -29.86
C CYS A 472 -29.95 -2.60 -30.90
N ARG A 473 -30.29 -2.41 -32.18
CA ARG A 473 -29.82 -3.26 -33.27
C ARG A 473 -28.32 -3.17 -33.48
N TYR A 474 -27.74 -1.98 -33.35
CA TYR A 474 -26.29 -1.80 -33.44
C TYR A 474 -25.56 -2.47 -32.27
N LEU A 475 -26.08 -2.34 -31.05
CA LEU A 475 -25.52 -2.97 -29.86
C LEU A 475 -25.50 -4.50 -29.97
N GLU A 476 -26.59 -5.09 -30.46
CA GLU A 476 -26.72 -6.54 -30.69
C GLU A 476 -25.69 -7.06 -31.71
N ARG A 477 -25.42 -6.30 -32.77
CA ARG A 477 -24.59 -6.76 -33.89
C ARG A 477 -23.11 -6.43 -33.77
N HIS A 478 -22.77 -5.39 -33.02
CA HIS A 478 -21.41 -4.85 -33.00
C HIS A 478 -20.89 -4.65 -31.58
N THR A 479 -21.46 -3.71 -30.83
CA THR A 479 -20.87 -3.25 -29.58
C THR A 479 -20.73 -4.35 -28.52
N PHE A 480 -21.75 -5.17 -28.30
CA PHE A 480 -21.67 -6.23 -27.28
C PHE A 480 -20.66 -7.32 -27.67
N LEU A 481 -20.53 -7.63 -28.96
CA LEU A 481 -19.54 -8.59 -29.47
C LEU A 481 -18.11 -8.04 -29.33
N ASN A 482 -17.90 -6.76 -29.66
CA ASN A 482 -16.60 -6.10 -29.48
C ASN A 482 -16.22 -6.05 -27.99
N ILE A 483 -17.16 -5.72 -27.10
CA ILE A 483 -16.94 -5.70 -25.66
C ILE A 483 -16.54 -7.10 -25.16
N ALA A 484 -17.22 -8.16 -25.64
CA ALA A 484 -16.86 -9.54 -25.32
C ALA A 484 -15.43 -9.87 -25.74
N GLU A 485 -15.04 -9.54 -26.98
CA GLU A 485 -13.65 -9.72 -27.46
C GLU A 485 -12.64 -8.97 -26.56
N HIS A 486 -12.98 -7.76 -26.11
CA HIS A 486 -12.15 -7.00 -25.20
C HIS A 486 -12.04 -7.63 -23.81
N PHE A 487 -13.11 -8.19 -23.25
CA PHE A 487 -13.04 -8.94 -21.99
C PHE A 487 -12.13 -10.17 -22.13
N GLU A 488 -12.26 -10.95 -23.21
CA GLU A 488 -11.42 -12.11 -23.48
C GLU A 488 -9.94 -11.73 -23.64
N LYS A 489 -9.67 -10.67 -24.42
CA LYS A 489 -8.31 -10.15 -24.64
C LYS A 489 -7.62 -9.72 -23.34
N HIS A 490 -8.39 -9.26 -22.36
CA HIS A 490 -7.88 -8.89 -21.04
C HIS A 490 -7.91 -10.05 -20.02
N GLY A 491 -8.29 -11.26 -20.44
CA GLY A 491 -8.23 -12.47 -19.63
C GLY A 491 -9.34 -12.62 -18.61
N PHE A 492 -10.47 -11.93 -18.79
CA PHE A 492 -11.66 -12.13 -17.97
C PHE A 492 -12.32 -13.48 -18.27
N GLN A 493 -12.91 -14.09 -17.24
CA GLN A 493 -13.58 -15.39 -17.35
C GLN A 493 -15.10 -15.22 -17.35
N GLY A 494 -15.81 -16.15 -17.97
CA GLY A 494 -17.28 -16.13 -18.03
C GLY A 494 -17.85 -15.14 -19.05
N VAL A 495 -17.08 -14.78 -20.09
CA VAL A 495 -17.51 -13.86 -21.16
C VAL A 495 -18.76 -14.37 -21.90
N ASP A 496 -18.87 -15.68 -22.10
CA ASP A 496 -20.07 -16.31 -22.69
C ASP A 496 -21.33 -15.97 -21.89
N LYS A 497 -21.26 -16.07 -20.56
CA LYS A 497 -22.38 -15.77 -19.67
C LYS A 497 -22.70 -14.27 -19.67
N ILE A 498 -21.69 -13.41 -19.64
CA ILE A 498 -21.87 -11.95 -19.71
C ILE A 498 -22.61 -11.59 -21.00
N THR A 499 -22.14 -12.12 -22.13
CA THR A 499 -22.72 -11.86 -23.45
C THR A 499 -24.14 -12.40 -23.56
N GLN A 500 -24.37 -13.65 -23.13
CA GLN A 500 -25.70 -14.27 -23.21
C GLN A 500 -26.74 -13.47 -22.42
N VAL A 501 -26.49 -13.20 -21.13
CA VAL A 501 -27.44 -12.49 -20.26
C VAL A 501 -27.70 -11.07 -20.75
N SER A 502 -26.65 -10.37 -21.21
CA SER A 502 -26.78 -9.00 -21.72
C SER A 502 -27.57 -8.97 -23.04
N MET A 503 -27.33 -9.93 -23.94
CA MET A 503 -28.07 -10.05 -25.21
C MET A 503 -29.55 -10.38 -24.99
N GLU A 504 -29.86 -11.26 -24.05
CA GLU A 504 -31.25 -11.58 -23.68
C GLU A 504 -31.97 -10.32 -23.17
N SER A 505 -31.32 -9.56 -22.27
CA SER A 505 -31.88 -8.33 -21.70
C SER A 505 -32.06 -7.23 -22.76
N LEU A 506 -31.12 -7.10 -23.69
CA LEU A 506 -31.21 -6.14 -24.81
C LEU A 506 -32.37 -6.49 -25.76
N LYS A 507 -32.58 -7.78 -26.04
CA LYS A 507 -33.70 -8.24 -26.88
C LYS A 507 -35.05 -7.99 -26.24
N GLU A 508 -35.15 -8.18 -24.92
CA GLU A 508 -36.36 -7.85 -24.17
C GLU A 508 -36.66 -6.35 -24.26
N LEU A 509 -35.65 -5.49 -24.14
CA LEU A 509 -35.81 -4.05 -24.34
C LEU A 509 -36.22 -3.71 -25.78
N ASP A 510 -35.54 -4.26 -26.79
CA ASP A 510 -35.88 -4.05 -28.21
C ASP A 510 -37.35 -4.40 -28.50
N GLN A 511 -37.83 -5.53 -27.98
CA GLN A 511 -39.22 -5.93 -28.12
C GLN A 511 -40.18 -4.93 -27.44
N ARG A 512 -39.88 -4.53 -26.19
CA ARG A 512 -40.72 -3.60 -25.42
C ARG A 512 -40.83 -2.23 -26.10
N LEU A 513 -39.71 -1.69 -26.58
CA LEU A 513 -39.70 -0.40 -27.29
C LEU A 513 -40.45 -0.48 -28.63
N PHE A 514 -40.38 -1.63 -29.31
CA PHE A 514 -41.11 -1.85 -30.56
C PHE A 514 -42.62 -1.95 -30.33
N GLU A 515 -43.06 -2.68 -29.30
CA GLU A 515 -44.47 -2.75 -28.90
C GLU A 515 -45.01 -1.36 -28.54
N MET A 516 -44.25 -0.57 -27.77
CA MET A 516 -44.61 0.81 -27.40
C MET A 516 -44.73 1.73 -28.63
N TYR A 517 -43.83 1.58 -29.61
CA TYR A 517 -43.93 2.32 -30.86
C TYR A 517 -45.18 1.92 -31.67
N ILE A 518 -45.54 0.64 -31.70
CA ILE A 518 -46.78 0.17 -32.35
C ILE A 518 -48.00 0.76 -31.66
N GLU A 519 -48.06 0.72 -30.33
CA GLU A 519 -49.17 1.30 -29.54
C GLU A 519 -49.31 2.80 -29.85
N PHE A 520 -48.21 3.55 -29.83
CA PHE A 520 -48.21 4.97 -30.14
C PHE A 520 -48.80 5.29 -31.53
N LYS A 521 -48.56 4.43 -32.53
CA LYS A 521 -49.10 4.59 -33.89
C LYS A 521 -50.52 4.04 -34.04
N ALA A 522 -50.88 3.00 -33.30
CA ALA A 522 -52.18 2.35 -33.39
C ALA A 522 -53.27 3.16 -32.66
N ASP A 523 -52.96 3.73 -31.49
CA ASP A 523 -53.93 4.41 -30.63
C ASP A 523 -54.68 5.56 -31.33
N PRO A 524 -54.02 6.47 -32.08
CA PRO A 524 -54.74 7.52 -32.82
C PRO A 524 -55.66 6.96 -33.91
N ILE A 525 -55.27 5.84 -34.54
CA ILE A 525 -56.07 5.18 -35.57
C ILE A 525 -57.31 4.55 -34.94
N VAL A 526 -57.14 3.83 -33.83
CA VAL A 526 -58.23 3.23 -33.06
C VAL A 526 -59.18 4.32 -32.56
N GLY A 527 -58.66 5.40 -31.96
CA GLY A 527 -59.44 6.53 -31.47
C GLY A 527 -60.16 7.30 -32.59
N SER A 528 -59.65 7.29 -33.82
CA SER A 528 -60.35 7.87 -34.98
C SER A 528 -61.45 6.95 -35.54
N LEU A 529 -61.23 5.62 -35.49
CA LEU A 529 -62.19 4.63 -35.96
C LEU A 529 -63.36 4.42 -34.99
N GLU A 530 -63.09 4.48 -33.69
CA GLU A 530 -64.06 4.18 -32.63
C GLU A 530 -65.34 5.05 -32.70
N PRO A 531 -65.27 6.39 -32.86
CA PRO A 531 -66.47 7.20 -33.07
C PRO A 531 -67.22 6.82 -34.35
N GLY A 532 -66.51 6.45 -35.43
CA GLY A 532 -67.11 6.03 -36.70
C GLY A 532 -67.83 4.68 -36.62
N ILE A 533 -67.38 3.79 -35.74
CA ILE A 533 -68.02 2.49 -35.46
C ILE A 533 -69.36 2.67 -34.74
N TYR A 534 -69.48 3.69 -33.89
CA TYR A 534 -70.71 3.97 -33.12
C TYR A 534 -71.57 5.10 -33.71
N ALA A 535 -71.06 5.85 -34.69
CA ALA A 535 -71.76 6.95 -35.33
C ALA A 535 -72.89 6.41 -36.23
N GLY A 536 -74.13 6.77 -35.86
CA GLY A 536 -75.31 6.63 -36.72
C GLY A 536 -75.95 5.24 -36.74
N TYR A 537 -76.43 4.73 -35.61
CA TYR A 537 -77.35 3.57 -35.50
C TYR A 537 -77.12 2.44 -36.54
N PHE A 538 -75.86 2.14 -36.86
CA PHE A 538 -75.53 1.24 -37.97
C PHE A 538 -75.76 -0.20 -37.51
N ASP A 539 -76.71 -0.91 -38.14
CA ASP A 539 -76.94 -2.32 -37.85
C ASP A 539 -75.93 -3.16 -38.64
N TRP A 540 -74.89 -3.63 -37.94
CA TRP A 540 -73.82 -4.46 -38.47
C TRP A 540 -74.32 -5.76 -39.14
N LYS A 541 -75.59 -6.15 -38.94
CA LYS A 541 -76.23 -7.30 -39.59
C LYS A 541 -76.60 -7.07 -41.05
N ASP A 542 -76.80 -5.82 -41.47
CA ASP A 542 -77.21 -5.45 -42.83
C ASP A 542 -76.04 -4.98 -43.71
N CYS A 543 -74.80 -5.21 -43.27
CA CYS A 543 -73.61 -4.80 -43.99
C CYS A 543 -73.46 -5.59 -45.31
N LEU A 544 -73.53 -4.89 -46.45
CA LEU A 544 -73.19 -5.48 -47.75
C LEU A 544 -71.73 -5.98 -47.74
N VAL A 545 -71.47 -7.07 -48.45
CA VAL A 545 -70.11 -7.64 -48.56
C VAL A 545 -69.17 -6.58 -49.14
N PRO A 546 -68.03 -6.27 -48.48
CA PRO A 546 -67.10 -5.27 -48.96
C PRO A 546 -66.64 -5.58 -50.39
N THR A 547 -66.75 -4.61 -51.28
CA THR A 547 -66.27 -4.68 -52.67
C THR A 547 -65.17 -3.65 -52.87
N GLY A 548 -64.01 -3.91 -52.25
CA GLY A 548 -62.71 -3.31 -52.58
C GLY A 548 -62.62 -1.79 -52.50
#